data_AF-A0A1G2ZN14-F1
#
_entry.id   AF-A0A1G2ZN14-F1
#
_cell.length_a   1.000
_cell.length_b   1.000
_cell.length_c   1.000
_cell.angle_alpha   90.00
_cell.angle_beta   90.00
_cell.angle_gamma   90.00
#
_symmetry.space_group_name_H-M   'P 1'
#
loop_
_entity.id
_entity.type
_entity.pdbx_description
1 polymer ?
#
loop_
_entity_poly.entity_id
_entity_poly.type
_entity_poly.pdbx_seq_one_letter_code
_entity_poly.pdbx_strand_id
1 'polypeptide(L)' 'MRKKEALKLLANKCIAILINKYHVKKVFPIGSLVHGIVHERSDIDLVVEGLPSEFYIKALSELNDLLPPRCRN' A
#
# COMPACT_ATOMS: atom_id res chain seq x y z
N MET A 1 1.04 -4.34 -19.50
CA MET A 1 0.19 -4.39 -18.28
C MET A 1 -0.61 -3.10 -18.19
N ARG A 2 -1.92 -3.18 -17.91
CA ARG A 2 -2.72 -1.97 -17.65
C ARG A 2 -2.26 -1.34 -16.33
N LYS A 3 -2.10 0.00 -16.25
CA LYS A 3 -1.64 0.71 -15.03
C LYS A 3 -2.39 0.28 -13.76
N LYS A 4 -3.70 0.03 -13.86
CA LYS A 4 -4.53 -0.52 -12.80
C LYS A 4 -4.02 -1.87 -12.26
N GLU A 5 -3.57 -2.77 -13.13
CA GLU A 5 -2.99 -4.07 -12.75
C GLU A 5 -1.67 -3.87 -12.00
N ALA A 6 -0.83 -2.93 -12.45
CA ALA A 6 0.42 -2.60 -11.77
C ALA A 6 0.19 -2.01 -10.36
N LEU A 7 -0.79 -1.11 -10.20
CA LEU A 7 -1.17 -0.57 -8.89
C LEU A 7 -1.78 -1.64 -7.99
N LYS A 8 -2.61 -2.54 -8.54
CA LYS A 8 -3.12 -3.69 -7.78
C LYS A 8 -1.99 -4.61 -7.31
N LEU A 9 -1.01 -4.90 -8.17
CA LEU A 9 0.14 -5.70 -7.80
C LEU A 9 0.97 -5.03 -6.70
N LEU A 10 1.19 -3.71 -6.80
CA LEU A 10 1.91 -2.94 -5.79
C LEU A 10 1.15 -2.90 -4.45
N ALA A 11 -0.17 -2.66 -4.48
CA ALA A 11 -1.02 -2.70 -3.30
C ALA A 11 -0.98 -4.08 -2.62
N ASN A 12 -1.05 -5.16 -3.41
CA ASN A 12 -0.93 -6.53 -2.89
C ASN A 12 0.43 -6.79 -2.22
N LYS A 13 1.52 -6.25 -2.76
CA LYS A 13 2.85 -6.32 -2.12
C LYS A 13 2.88 -5.58 -0.79
N CYS A 14 2.29 -4.39 -0.72
CA CYS A 14 2.19 -3.61 0.51
C CYS A 14 1.39 -4.37 1.58
N ILE A 15 0.22 -4.91 1.19
CA ILE A 15 -0.64 -5.73 2.05
C ILE A 15 0.10 -6.96 2.57
N ALA A 16 0.84 -7.65 1.69
CA ALA A 16 1.61 -8.84 2.09
C ALA A 16 2.68 -8.51 3.13
N ILE A 17 3.38 -7.38 3.02
CA ILE A 17 4.36 -6.96 4.03
C ILE A 17 3.67 -6.64 5.35
N LEU A 18 2.57 -5.88 5.32
CA LEU A 18 1.80 -5.53 6.52
C LEU A 18 1.30 -6.79 7.27
N ILE A 19 0.77 -7.78 6.55
CA ILE A 19 0.25 -9.02 7.15
C ILE A 19 1.38 -9.93 7.62
N ASN A 20 2.36 -10.22 6.75
CA ASN A 20 3.34 -11.28 7.02
C ASN A 20 4.47 -10.83 7.95
N LYS A 21 4.89 -9.56 7.86
CA LYS A 21 6.01 -9.02 8.63
C LYS A 21 5.57 -8.27 9.87
N TYR A 22 4.50 -7.48 9.76
CA TYR A 22 4.01 -6.64 10.86
C TYR A 22 2.81 -7.24 11.59
N HIS A 23 2.30 -8.40 11.13
CA HIS A 23 1.21 -9.14 11.77
C HIS A 23 -0.02 -8.29 12.09
N VAL A 24 -0.32 -7.31 11.22
CA VAL A 24 -1.49 -6.46 11.39
C VAL A 24 -2.77 -7.31 11.34
N LYS A 25 -3.80 -6.88 12.06
CA LYS A 25 -5.04 -7.63 12.22
C LYS A 25 -5.85 -7.65 10.92
N LYS A 26 -5.96 -6.51 10.23
CA LYS A 26 -6.67 -6.37 8.95
C LYS A 26 -6.06 -5.28 8.10
N VAL A 27 -6.15 -5.43 6.78
CA VAL A 27 -5.83 -4.38 5.81
C VAL A 27 -6.95 -4.30 4.78
N PHE A 28 -7.44 -3.09 4.52
CA PHE A 28 -8.47 -2.82 3.53
C PHE A 28 -7.94 -1.81 2.51
N PRO A 29 -7.85 -2.16 1.21
CA PRO A 29 -7.67 -1.15 0.19
C PRO A 29 -8.95 -0.30 0.11
N ILE A 30 -8.78 1.01 -0.02
CA ILE A 30 -9.89 1.96 -0.22
C ILE A 30 -9.55 2.91 -1.38
N GLY A 31 -10.38 3.93 -1.58
CA GLY A 31 -10.08 5.00 -2.52
C GLY A 31 -10.17 4.59 -4.00
N SER A 32 -9.41 5.30 -4.83
CA SER A 32 -9.48 5.25 -6.30
C SER A 32 -9.26 3.85 -6.88
N LEU A 33 -8.38 3.06 -6.27
CA LEU A 33 -8.04 1.72 -6.76
C LEU A 33 -9.23 0.74 -6.67
N VAL A 34 -10.08 0.89 -5.66
CA VAL A 34 -11.27 0.06 -5.44
C VAL A 34 -12.44 0.51 -6.31
N HIS A 35 -12.67 1.83 -6.42
CA HIS A 35 -13.74 2.39 -7.24
C HIS A 35 -13.47 2.31 -8.75
N GLY A 36 -12.24 1.93 -9.14
CA GLY A 36 -11.88 1.64 -10.52
C GLY A 36 -11.48 2.85 -11.36
N ILE A 37 -11.44 4.04 -10.76
CA ILE A 37 -11.00 5.29 -11.37
C ILE A 37 -9.50 5.43 -11.08
N VAL A 38 -8.65 5.05 -12.04
CA VAL A 38 -7.18 5.09 -11.87
C VAL A 38 -6.60 6.11 -12.85
N HIS A 39 -5.94 7.13 -12.32
CA HIS A 39 -5.22 8.16 -13.05
C HIS A 39 -3.69 7.94 -12.95
N GLU A 40 -2.91 8.67 -13.74
CA GLU A 40 -1.44 8.52 -13.77
C GLU A 40 -0.79 8.79 -12.40
N ARG A 41 -1.36 9.69 -11.61
CA ARG A 41 -0.92 10.10 -10.27
C ARG A 41 -1.75 9.49 -9.14
N SER A 42 -2.51 8.43 -9.40
CA SER A 42 -3.30 7.80 -8.34
C SER A 42 -2.40 7.13 -7.30
N ASP A 43 -2.67 7.44 -6.05
CA ASP A 43 -2.06 6.81 -4.88
C ASP A 43 -2.74 5.48 -4.52
N ILE A 44 -2.16 4.78 -3.54
CA ILE A 44 -2.69 3.54 -2.97
C ILE A 44 -3.12 3.82 -1.53
N ASP A 45 -4.42 3.84 -1.30
CA ASP A 45 -4.98 4.05 0.04
C ASP A 45 -5.23 2.71 0.74
N LEU A 46 -4.60 2.52 1.91
CA LEU A 46 -4.78 1.34 2.75
C LEU A 46 -5.21 1.76 4.14
N VAL A 47 -6.31 1.17 4.63
CA VAL A 47 -6.68 1.21 6.04
C VAL A 47 -6.08 -0.01 6.73
N VAL A 48 -5.33 0.22 7.81
CA VAL A 48 -4.62 -0.83 8.55
C VAL A 48 -5.14 -0.87 9.98
N GLU A 49 -5.64 -2.03 10.41
CA GLU A 49 -6.06 -2.29 11.78
C GLU A 49 -4.99 -3.12 12.50
N GLY A 50 -4.60 -2.71 13.72
CA GLY A 50 -3.75 -3.50 14.59
C GLY A 50 -2.25 -3.44 14.27
N LEU A 51 -1.78 -2.36 13.64
CA LEU A 51 -0.34 -2.06 13.56
C LEU A 51 0.13 -1.46 14.90
N PRO A 52 1.07 -2.09 15.63
CA PRO A 52 1.65 -1.48 16.81
C PRO A 52 2.35 -0.15 16.47
N SER A 53 2.14 0.87 17.29
CA SER A 53 2.58 2.25 16.98
C SER A 53 4.09 2.38 16.81
N GLU A 54 4.88 1.58 17.52
CA GLU A 54 6.33 1.50 17.45
C GLU A 54 6.84 1.07 16.06
N PHE A 55 6.00 0.37 15.28
CA PHE A 55 6.32 -0.03 13.92
C PHE A 55 5.81 0.93 12.86
N TYR A 56 5.04 1.96 13.21
CA TYR A 56 4.40 2.84 12.22
C TYR A 56 5.41 3.44 11.24
N ILE A 57 6.46 4.11 11.75
CA ILE A 57 7.48 4.75 10.90
C ILE A 57 8.27 3.71 10.09
N LYS A 58 8.58 2.57 10.68
CA LYS A 58 9.34 1.50 10.02
C LYS A 58 8.54 0.87 8.88
N ALA A 59 7.27 0.56 9.12
CA ALA A 59 6.36 0.03 8.12
C ALA A 59 6.16 1.06 7.00
N LEU A 60 5.93 2.33 7.33
CA LEU A 60 5.77 3.39 6.33
C LEU A 60 7.00 3.54 5.43
N SER A 61 8.21 3.58 6.02
CA SER A 61 9.46 3.66 5.26
C SER A 61 9.63 2.48 4.31
N GLU A 62 9.37 1.26 4.79
CA GLU A 62 9.50 0.04 3.97
C GLU A 62 8.47 -0.02 2.84
N LEU A 63 7.25 0.47 3.07
CA LEU A 63 6.25 0.59 2.01
C LEU A 63 6.64 1.66 0.98
N ASN A 64 7.24 2.78 1.41
CA ASN A 64 7.74 3.84 0.52
C ASN A 64 8.84 3.31 -0.42
N ASP A 65 9.70 2.40 0.05
CA ASP A 65 10.78 1.81 -0.76
C ASP A 65 10.25 0.95 -1.93
N LEU A 66 9.03 0.41 -1.82
CA LEU A 66 8.37 -0.33 -2.90
C LEU A 66 7.85 0.58 -4.01
N LEU A 67 7.68 1.87 -3.73
CA LEU A 67 7.21 2.84 -4.71
C LEU A 67 8.31 3.14 -5.75
N PRO A 68 7.92 3.42 -7.01
CA PRO A 68 8.87 3.90 -8.02
C PRO A 68 9.60 5.14 -7.49
N PRO A 69 10.88 5.37 -7.86
CA PRO A 69 11.65 6.51 -7.35
C PRO A 69 10.98 7.88 -7.52
N ARG A 70 10.13 8.03 -8.55
CA ARG A 70 9.38 9.27 -8.84
C ARG A 70 8.17 9.50 -7.93
N CYS A 71 7.81 8.52 -7.11
CA CYS A 71 6.63 8.51 -6.23
C CYS A 71 7.03 8.37 -4.75
N ARG A 72 8.33 8.36 -4.43
CA ARG A 72 8.80 8.32 -3.05
C ARG A 72 8.67 9.70 -2.43
N ASN A 73 8.12 9.75 -1.22
CA ASN A 73 8.17 10.94 -0.36
C ASN A 73 9.51 11.02 0.37
#